data_AF-N6Z7A4-F1
#
_entry.id   AF-N6Z7A4-F1
#
_cell.length_a   1.000
_cell.length_b   1.000
_cell.length_c   1.000
_cell.angle_alpha   90.00
_cell.angle_beta   90.00
_cell.angle_gamma   90.00
#
_symmetry.space_group_name_H-M   'P 1'
#
loop_
_entity.id
_entity.type
_entity.pdbx_description
1 polymer ?
#
loop_
_entity_poly.entity_id
_entity_poly.type
_entity_poly.pdbx_seq_one_letter_code
_entity_poly.pdbx_strand_id
1 'polypeptide(L)'
;MNIATLFPPRFLRGIGMLLVVVGALQLAGCATYIQPRLFTTEAETLAAKGEPSRRWQNDDGTTTLEYATQPYGYSCLMVQVDQGGVVLRQWDALDSDNLAQVKKGMTREEVERTLGQHRSEQIFKLSGEEVWDWNIRNRGPGIATLFNVHFIDGKVARTSQSYVYPREGPMAYGYWGHGYPYYRYPYYRHPFFAPHPFFPYWW
;
A
#
# COMPACT_ATOMS: atom_id res chain seq x y z
N MET A 1 -12.77 57.88 28.14
CA MET A 1 -13.06 56.58 28.77
C MET A 1 -11.89 55.66 28.39
N ASN A 2 -10.99 55.38 29.34
CA ASN A 2 -9.67 54.78 29.06
C ASN A 2 -9.75 53.25 28.93
N ILE A 3 -9.15 52.70 27.87
CA ILE A 3 -9.10 51.26 27.50
C ILE A 3 -8.35 50.39 28.56
N ALA A 4 -7.67 51.02 29.52
CA ALA A 4 -6.79 50.37 30.50
C ALA A 4 -7.48 49.55 31.60
N THR A 5 -8.81 49.48 31.63
CA THR A 5 -9.58 48.74 32.67
C THR A 5 -10.12 47.39 32.22
N LEU A 6 -9.91 46.98 30.98
CA LEU A 6 -10.56 45.77 30.44
C LEU A 6 -9.87 44.45 30.80
N PHE A 7 -8.59 44.46 31.20
CA PHE A 7 -7.87 43.23 31.58
C PHE A 7 -6.82 43.47 32.68
N PRO A 8 -6.99 42.90 33.89
CA PRO A 8 -5.98 43.01 34.95
C PRO A 8 -4.67 42.30 34.52
N PRO A 9 -3.49 42.80 34.94
CA PRO A 9 -2.18 42.30 34.48
C PRO A 9 -1.92 40.81 34.81
N ARG A 10 -2.70 40.25 35.75
CA ARG A 10 -2.72 38.82 36.08
C ARG A 10 -3.32 37.96 34.97
N PHE A 11 -4.30 38.49 34.24
CA PHE A 11 -4.99 37.82 33.12
C PHE A 11 -4.10 37.77 31.87
N LEU A 12 -3.39 38.86 31.58
CA LEU A 12 -2.40 38.93 30.50
C LEU A 12 -1.20 37.99 30.72
N ARG A 13 -0.75 37.82 31.98
CA ARG A 13 0.29 36.84 32.34
C ARG A 13 -0.19 35.38 32.18
N GLY A 14 -1.44 35.09 32.54
CA GLY A 14 -2.05 33.76 32.35
C GLY A 14 -2.16 33.36 30.88
N ILE A 15 -2.59 34.30 30.03
CA ILE A 15 -2.64 34.08 28.56
C ILE A 15 -1.23 33.87 27.99
N GLY A 16 -0.25 34.67 28.41
CA GLY A 16 1.14 34.49 27.97
C GLY A 16 1.70 33.12 28.35
N MET A 17 1.43 32.65 29.57
CA MET A 17 1.87 31.33 30.03
C MET A 17 1.15 30.20 29.27
N LEU A 18 -0.15 30.34 29.00
CA LEU A 18 -0.93 29.38 28.21
C LEU A 18 -0.41 29.27 26.77
N LEU A 19 -0.10 30.41 26.13
CA LEU A 19 0.47 30.44 24.77
C LEU A 19 1.87 29.79 24.71
N VAL A 20 2.69 29.98 25.74
CA VAL A 20 4.00 29.31 25.84
C VAL A 20 3.83 27.80 26.00
N VAL A 21 2.89 27.34 26.82
CA VAL A 21 2.61 25.91 27.00
C VAL A 21 2.04 25.28 25.73
N VAL A 22 1.09 25.93 25.05
CA VAL A 22 0.54 25.45 23.77
C VAL A 22 1.61 25.45 22.67
N GLY A 23 2.45 26.48 22.61
CA GLY A 23 3.59 26.52 21.68
C GLY A 23 4.59 25.39 21.92
N ALA A 24 4.90 25.08 23.18
CA ALA A 24 5.77 23.97 23.56
C ALA A 24 5.16 22.60 23.16
N LEU A 25 3.84 22.42 23.27
CA LEU A 25 3.13 21.20 22.85
C LEU A 25 3.15 21.01 21.33
N GLN A 26 3.10 22.09 20.53
CA GLN A 26 3.14 21.99 19.08
C GLN A 26 4.51 21.56 18.53
N LEU A 27 5.61 21.86 19.23
CA LEU A 27 6.97 21.46 18.84
C LEU A 27 7.20 19.94 18.93
N ALA A 28 6.42 19.21 19.73
CA ALA A 28 6.53 17.75 19.83
C ALA A 28 5.94 17.01 18.60
N GLY A 29 5.21 17.69 17.72
CA GLY A 29 4.52 17.07 16.58
C GLY A 29 5.42 16.67 15.40
N CYS A 30 6.64 17.22 15.29
CA CYS A 30 7.52 16.97 14.14
C CYS A 30 8.31 15.65 14.21
N ALA A 31 8.37 14.98 15.36
CA ALA A 31 9.21 13.79 15.55
C ALA A 31 8.64 12.50 14.95
N THR A 32 7.37 12.49 14.51
CA THR A 32 6.69 11.27 14.03
C THR A 32 6.87 11.02 12.52
N TYR A 33 7.51 11.93 11.78
CA TYR A 33 7.78 11.67 10.36
C TYR A 33 8.93 10.67 10.22
N ILE A 34 8.59 9.40 10.07
CA ILE A 34 9.54 8.34 9.70
C ILE A 34 9.85 8.51 8.20
N GLN A 35 10.98 9.15 7.91
CA GLN A 35 11.52 9.15 6.55
C GLN A 35 11.98 7.73 6.18
N PRO A 36 11.74 7.28 4.94
CA PRO A 36 12.42 6.10 4.42
C PRO A 36 13.93 6.31 4.55
N ARG A 37 14.66 5.29 5.03
CA ARG A 37 16.13 5.36 5.05
C ARG A 37 16.62 5.55 3.61
N LEU A 38 17.40 6.60 3.39
CA LEU A 38 18.08 6.85 2.12
C LEU A 38 19.44 6.16 2.14
N PHE A 39 19.77 5.48 1.04
CA PHE A 39 21.06 4.85 0.82
C PHE A 39 21.88 5.72 -0.13
N THR A 40 23.19 5.72 0.08
CA THR A 40 24.14 6.50 -0.73
C THR A 40 24.99 5.61 -1.64
N THR A 41 25.18 4.34 -1.26
CA THR A 41 25.97 3.38 -2.04
C THR A 41 25.29 2.00 -2.09
N GLU A 42 25.64 1.20 -3.10
CA GLU A 42 25.25 -0.21 -3.19
C GLU A 42 25.74 -0.98 -1.96
N ALA A 43 26.99 -0.79 -1.55
CA ALA A 43 27.57 -1.47 -0.40
C ALA A 43 26.78 -1.18 0.90
N GLU A 44 26.36 0.07 1.11
CA GLU A 44 25.50 0.44 2.24
C GLU A 44 24.13 -0.25 2.16
N THR A 45 23.54 -0.28 0.96
CA THR A 45 22.24 -0.92 0.71
C THR A 45 22.31 -2.41 1.02
N LEU A 46 23.33 -3.11 0.52
CA LEU A 46 23.57 -4.53 0.76
C LEU A 46 23.83 -4.80 2.25
N ALA A 47 24.62 -3.97 2.94
CA ALA A 47 24.86 -4.13 4.37
C ALA A 47 23.57 -3.97 5.20
N ALA A 48 22.64 -3.11 4.75
CA ALA A 48 21.39 -2.85 5.46
C ALA A 48 20.24 -3.81 5.10
N LYS A 49 20.20 -4.32 3.87
CA LYS A 49 19.08 -5.11 3.31
C LYS A 49 19.43 -6.54 2.95
N GLY A 50 20.71 -6.89 2.87
CA GLY A 50 21.19 -8.15 2.31
C GLY A 50 21.19 -8.13 0.78
N GLU A 51 21.22 -9.33 0.18
CA GLU A 51 21.15 -9.48 -1.27
C GLU A 51 19.77 -9.07 -1.81
N PRO A 52 19.72 -8.40 -2.98
CA PRO A 52 18.46 -8.05 -3.63
C PRO A 52 17.71 -9.30 -4.12
N SER A 53 16.38 -9.22 -4.20
CA SER A 53 15.55 -10.25 -4.83
C SER A 53 15.86 -10.39 -6.32
N ARG A 54 16.23 -9.28 -6.97
CA ARG A 54 16.62 -9.25 -8.38
C ARG A 54 17.54 -8.07 -8.67
N ARG A 55 18.43 -8.22 -9.65
CA ARG A 55 19.24 -7.15 -10.22
C ARG A 55 18.81 -6.91 -11.66
N TRP A 56 18.41 -5.69 -11.97
CA TRP A 56 17.98 -5.28 -13.30
C TRP A 56 19.08 -4.46 -13.97
N GLN A 57 19.63 -4.96 -15.08
CA GLN A 57 20.54 -4.18 -15.91
C GLN A 57 19.74 -3.21 -16.76
N ASN A 58 20.10 -1.93 -16.75
CA ASN A 58 19.49 -0.88 -17.56
C ASN A 58 20.35 -0.57 -18.79
N ASP A 59 19.72 -0.08 -19.86
CA ASP A 59 20.40 0.22 -21.13
C ASP A 59 21.40 1.38 -21.02
N ASP A 60 21.23 2.24 -20.01
CA ASP A 60 22.16 3.33 -19.68
C ASP A 60 23.39 2.87 -18.89
N GLY A 61 23.53 1.56 -18.66
CA GLY A 61 24.63 0.95 -17.91
C GLY A 61 24.48 1.02 -16.39
N THR A 62 23.36 1.55 -15.87
CA THR A 62 23.04 1.50 -14.43
C THR A 62 22.45 0.15 -14.05
N THR A 63 22.50 -0.20 -12.78
CA THR A 63 21.82 -1.40 -12.23
C THR A 63 20.74 -0.97 -11.24
N THR A 64 19.54 -1.55 -11.34
CA THR A 64 18.50 -1.40 -10.31
C THR A 64 18.46 -2.65 -9.44
N LEU A 65 18.67 -2.47 -8.14
CA LEU A 65 18.56 -3.50 -7.10
C LEU A 65 17.11 -3.52 -6.61
N GLU A 66 16.47 -4.67 -6.74
CA GLU A 66 15.10 -4.90 -6.29
C GLU A 66 15.10 -5.57 -4.91
N TYR A 67 14.27 -5.08 -4.00
CA TYR A 67 14.01 -5.66 -2.69
C TYR A 67 12.50 -5.81 -2.48
N ALA A 68 11.94 -6.85 -3.09
CA ALA A 68 10.53 -7.18 -2.96
C ALA A 68 10.21 -7.77 -1.57
N THR A 69 9.12 -7.30 -0.95
CA THR A 69 8.58 -7.90 0.27
C THR A 69 7.43 -8.87 0.01
N GLN A 70 7.08 -9.07 -1.27
CA GLN A 70 6.08 -10.05 -1.71
C GLN A 70 6.49 -11.48 -1.30
N PRO A 71 5.54 -12.41 -1.13
CA PRO A 71 4.08 -12.26 -1.30
C PRO A 71 3.35 -11.68 -0.08
N TYR A 72 4.06 -11.48 1.04
CA TYR A 72 3.43 -11.18 2.34
C TYR A 72 3.46 -9.69 2.72
N GLY A 73 4.48 -8.96 2.26
CA GLY A 73 4.57 -7.51 2.40
C GLY A 73 3.87 -6.76 1.27
N TYR A 74 3.95 -5.43 1.32
CA TYR A 74 3.24 -4.53 0.40
C TYR A 74 4.13 -3.50 -0.31
N SER A 75 5.44 -3.61 -0.13
CA SER A 75 6.45 -2.70 -0.70
C SER A 75 7.45 -3.46 -1.57
N CYS A 76 8.02 -2.76 -2.53
CA CYS A 76 9.13 -3.26 -3.34
C CYS A 76 10.14 -2.12 -3.51
N LEU A 77 11.16 -2.10 -2.64
CA LEU A 77 12.18 -1.06 -2.71
C LEU A 77 13.07 -1.31 -3.93
N MET A 78 13.16 -0.30 -4.80
CA MET A 78 14.10 -0.25 -5.90
C MET A 78 15.21 0.75 -5.59
N VAL A 79 16.46 0.35 -5.81
CA VAL A 79 17.64 1.21 -5.64
C VAL A 79 18.44 1.18 -6.93
N GLN A 80 18.46 2.28 -7.67
CA GLN A 80 19.25 2.40 -8.90
C GLN A 80 20.64 2.93 -8.57
N VAL A 81 21.66 2.22 -9.04
CA VAL A 81 23.07 2.52 -8.82
C VAL A 81 23.82 2.66 -10.15
N ASP A 82 24.82 3.53 -10.18
CA ASP A 82 25.74 3.64 -11.32
C ASP A 82 26.80 2.52 -11.31
N GLN A 83 27.67 2.53 -12.32
CA GLN A 83 28.77 1.56 -12.46
C GLN A 83 29.80 1.64 -11.30
N GLY A 84 29.85 2.75 -10.58
CA GLY A 84 30.68 2.96 -9.40
C GLY A 84 30.01 2.53 -8.09
N GLY A 85 28.77 2.07 -8.14
CA GLY A 85 27.99 1.68 -6.96
C GLY A 85 27.41 2.87 -6.19
N VAL A 86 27.35 4.07 -6.77
CA VAL A 86 26.70 5.25 -6.18
C VAL A 86 25.20 5.16 -6.43
N VAL A 87 24.39 5.38 -5.39
CA VAL A 87 22.92 5.40 -5.51
C VAL A 87 22.50 6.69 -6.21
N LEU A 88 21.83 6.53 -7.36
CA LEU A 88 21.29 7.63 -8.14
C LEU A 88 19.86 7.98 -7.71
N ARG A 89 19.05 6.96 -7.40
CA ARG A 89 17.69 7.11 -6.88
C ARG A 89 17.21 5.86 -6.17
N GLN A 90 16.23 6.02 -5.28
CA GLN A 90 15.49 4.93 -4.67
C GLN A 90 14.01 5.26 -4.58
N TRP A 91 13.14 4.26 -4.69
CA TRP A 91 11.68 4.42 -4.64
C TRP A 91 10.98 3.10 -4.26
N ASP A 92 9.71 3.17 -3.88
CA ASP A 92 8.86 1.98 -3.76
C ASP A 92 8.15 1.73 -5.11
N ALA A 93 8.46 0.63 -5.76
CA ALA A 93 7.86 0.25 -7.04
C ALA A 93 6.34 -0.02 -6.94
N LEU A 94 5.82 -0.24 -5.74
CA LEU A 94 4.38 -0.45 -5.50
C LEU A 94 3.63 0.82 -5.07
N ASP A 95 4.29 1.99 -5.14
CA ASP A 95 3.61 3.28 -4.97
C ASP A 95 2.57 3.54 -6.08
N SER A 96 1.55 4.33 -5.75
CA SER A 96 0.40 4.59 -6.64
C SER A 96 0.81 5.13 -8.01
N ASP A 97 1.86 5.94 -8.06
CA ASP A 97 2.33 6.55 -9.29
C ASP A 97 2.90 5.52 -10.26
N ASN A 98 3.59 4.49 -9.74
CA ASN A 98 4.14 3.37 -10.51
C ASN A 98 3.05 2.38 -10.92
N LEU A 99 2.10 2.09 -10.03
CA LEU A 99 0.91 1.29 -10.38
C LEU A 99 0.15 1.91 -11.56
N ALA A 100 0.05 3.24 -11.58
CA ALA A 100 -0.58 3.98 -12.66
C ALA A 100 0.22 3.95 -13.98
N GLN A 101 1.53 3.67 -13.96
CA GLN A 101 2.33 3.52 -15.18
C GLN A 101 2.04 2.22 -15.93
N VAL A 102 1.42 1.22 -15.31
CA VAL A 102 1.04 -0.01 -16.00
C VAL A 102 -0.08 0.27 -17.01
N LYS A 103 0.24 0.20 -18.30
CA LYS A 103 -0.66 0.47 -19.41
C LYS A 103 -0.91 -0.77 -20.27
N LYS A 104 -2.05 -0.74 -20.97
CA LYS A 104 -2.40 -1.74 -21.98
C LYS A 104 -1.29 -1.85 -23.03
N GLY A 105 -0.93 -3.08 -23.41
CA GLY A 105 0.11 -3.37 -24.40
C GLY A 105 1.52 -3.55 -23.85
N MET A 106 1.75 -3.28 -22.56
CA MET A 106 3.04 -3.58 -21.92
C MET A 106 3.29 -5.09 -21.87
N THR A 107 4.56 -5.52 -21.99
CA THR A 107 4.97 -6.91 -21.76
C THR A 107 4.99 -7.24 -20.27
N ARG A 108 5.03 -8.53 -19.97
CA ARG A 108 5.32 -9.06 -18.64
C ARG A 108 6.59 -8.49 -18.02
N GLU A 109 7.68 -8.45 -18.79
CA GLU A 109 8.96 -7.92 -18.34
C GLU A 109 8.89 -6.41 -18.05
N GLU A 110 8.22 -5.63 -18.90
CA GLU A 110 8.01 -4.20 -18.66
C GLU A 110 7.22 -3.95 -17.37
N VAL A 111 6.23 -4.80 -17.07
CA VAL A 111 5.47 -4.73 -15.82
C VAL A 111 6.33 -5.09 -14.61
N GLU A 112 7.07 -6.20 -14.64
CA GLU A 112 7.98 -6.55 -13.53
C GLU A 112 9.10 -5.54 -13.34
N ARG A 113 9.60 -4.93 -14.41
CA ARG A 113 10.60 -3.87 -14.29
C ARG A 113 10.04 -2.62 -13.62
N THR A 114 8.73 -2.39 -13.76
CA THR A 114 8.02 -1.25 -13.17
C THR A 114 7.62 -1.53 -11.71
N LEU A 115 7.11 -2.73 -11.41
CA LEU A 115 6.50 -3.07 -10.11
C LEU A 115 7.35 -4.01 -9.23
N GLY A 116 8.40 -4.59 -9.79
CA GLY A 116 9.18 -5.68 -9.20
C GLY A 116 8.44 -7.02 -9.18
N GLN A 117 8.99 -7.96 -8.42
CA GLN A 117 8.46 -9.32 -8.29
C GLN A 117 6.98 -9.34 -7.87
N HIS A 118 6.18 -10.08 -8.63
CA HIS A 118 4.78 -10.34 -8.35
C HIS A 118 4.59 -11.38 -7.23
N ARG A 119 3.42 -11.36 -6.59
CA ARG A 119 3.05 -12.29 -5.50
C ARG A 119 2.61 -13.65 -6.01
N SER A 120 1.69 -13.67 -6.97
CA SER A 120 1.20 -14.90 -7.59
C SER A 120 0.78 -14.70 -9.03
N GLU A 121 0.79 -15.82 -9.75
CA GLU A 121 0.34 -15.97 -11.13
C GLU A 121 -0.84 -16.94 -11.18
N GLN A 122 -1.85 -16.61 -11.98
CA GLN A 122 -3.02 -17.46 -12.22
C GLN A 122 -3.38 -17.46 -13.71
N ILE A 123 -3.59 -18.64 -14.29
CA ILE A 123 -3.96 -18.80 -15.70
C ILE A 123 -5.41 -19.27 -15.81
N PHE A 124 -6.24 -18.49 -16.50
CA PHE A 124 -7.64 -18.77 -16.79
C PHE A 124 -7.79 -19.32 -18.22
N LYS A 125 -7.80 -20.65 -18.34
CA LYS A 125 -7.82 -21.34 -19.65
C LYS A 125 -9.00 -20.98 -20.56
N LEU A 126 -10.16 -20.63 -19.99
CA LEU A 126 -11.36 -20.31 -20.78
C LEU A 126 -11.31 -18.91 -21.41
N SER A 127 -10.74 -17.94 -20.72
CA SER A 127 -10.55 -16.58 -21.26
C SER A 127 -9.21 -16.41 -21.97
N GLY A 128 -8.26 -17.32 -21.75
CA GLY A 128 -6.88 -17.17 -22.21
C GLY A 128 -6.07 -16.15 -21.39
N GLU A 129 -6.58 -15.73 -20.23
CA GLU A 129 -5.93 -14.70 -19.42
C GLU A 129 -4.90 -15.30 -18.46
N GLU A 130 -3.76 -14.65 -18.37
CA GLU A 130 -2.76 -14.83 -17.32
C GLU A 130 -2.84 -13.60 -16.40
N VAL A 131 -3.02 -13.81 -15.10
CA VAL A 131 -3.21 -12.73 -14.13
C VAL A 131 -2.11 -12.79 -13.10
N TRP A 132 -1.35 -11.70 -13.01
CA TRP A 132 -0.36 -11.50 -11.96
C TRP A 132 -0.93 -10.54 -10.93
N ASP A 133 -0.67 -10.81 -9.65
CA ASP A 133 -1.08 -9.92 -8.56
C ASP A 133 0.09 -9.49 -7.67
N TRP A 134 -0.07 -8.31 -7.08
CA TRP A 134 0.81 -7.75 -6.04
C TRP A 134 -0.04 -7.40 -4.84
N ASN A 135 0.41 -7.77 -3.64
CA ASN A 135 -0.15 -7.22 -2.42
C ASN A 135 0.34 -5.76 -2.29
N ILE A 136 -0.57 -4.80 -2.24
CA ILE A 136 -0.23 -3.37 -2.13
C ILE A 136 -0.73 -2.82 -0.80
N ARG A 137 -0.31 -1.60 -0.45
CA ARG A 137 -0.76 -0.96 0.78
C ARG A 137 -2.28 -0.95 0.83
N ASN A 138 -2.85 -1.63 1.82
CA ASN A 138 -4.28 -1.79 1.95
C ASN A 138 -4.95 -0.44 2.26
N ARG A 139 -5.77 0.05 1.34
CA ARG A 139 -6.65 1.21 1.53
C ARG A 139 -8.14 0.85 1.38
N GLY A 140 -8.42 -0.45 1.21
CA GLY A 140 -9.75 -0.97 0.97
C GLY A 140 -10.45 -1.50 2.21
N PRO A 141 -11.69 -2.01 2.03
CA PRO A 141 -12.51 -2.58 3.11
C PRO A 141 -12.06 -3.98 3.59
N GLY A 142 -11.13 -4.63 2.88
CA GLY A 142 -10.62 -5.96 3.21
C GLY A 142 -9.43 -5.95 4.18
N ILE A 143 -8.83 -7.12 4.40
CA ILE A 143 -7.57 -7.28 5.14
C ILE A 143 -6.33 -7.10 4.26
N ALA A 144 -6.49 -7.20 2.94
CA ALA A 144 -5.46 -6.87 1.96
C ALA A 144 -6.09 -6.27 0.69
N THR A 145 -5.33 -5.44 -0.01
CA THR A 145 -5.67 -4.96 -1.36
C THR A 145 -4.67 -5.55 -2.34
N LEU A 146 -5.17 -6.19 -3.40
CA LEU A 146 -4.35 -6.72 -4.48
C LEU A 146 -4.48 -5.84 -5.71
N PHE A 147 -3.34 -5.49 -6.31
CA PHE A 147 -3.30 -4.93 -7.66
C PHE A 147 -3.09 -6.07 -8.64
N ASN A 148 -4.00 -6.25 -9.58
CA ASN A 148 -3.98 -7.35 -10.54
C ASN A 148 -3.74 -6.82 -11.95
N VAL A 149 -2.78 -7.40 -12.65
CA VAL A 149 -2.48 -7.13 -14.05
C VAL A 149 -2.90 -8.35 -14.86
N HIS A 150 -3.80 -8.15 -15.82
CA HIS A 150 -4.34 -9.19 -16.68
C HIS A 150 -3.63 -9.13 -18.02
N PHE A 151 -3.05 -10.25 -18.44
CA PHE A 151 -2.33 -10.41 -19.70
C PHE A 151 -3.13 -11.31 -20.65
N ILE A 152 -3.13 -10.95 -21.93
CA ILE A 152 -3.57 -11.79 -23.06
C ILE A 152 -2.42 -11.78 -24.08
N ASP A 153 -2.02 -12.95 -24.57
CA ASP A 153 -0.87 -13.10 -25.47
C ASP A 153 0.42 -12.43 -24.95
N GLY A 154 0.63 -12.48 -23.63
CA GLY A 154 1.80 -11.91 -22.95
C GLY A 154 1.83 -10.37 -22.88
N LYS A 155 0.73 -9.69 -23.25
CA LYS A 155 0.59 -8.23 -23.19
C LYS A 155 -0.52 -7.83 -22.22
N VAL A 156 -0.33 -6.73 -21.50
CA VAL A 156 -1.34 -6.20 -20.58
C VAL A 156 -2.63 -5.89 -21.35
N ALA A 157 -3.71 -6.57 -20.97
CA ALA A 157 -5.05 -6.33 -21.47
C ALA A 157 -5.79 -5.29 -20.60
N ARG A 158 -5.67 -5.42 -19.27
CA ARG A 158 -6.25 -4.50 -18.28
C ARG A 158 -5.57 -4.61 -16.91
N THR A 159 -5.83 -3.64 -16.04
CA THR A 159 -5.54 -3.72 -14.61
C THR A 159 -6.83 -3.70 -13.80
N SER A 160 -6.78 -4.19 -12.57
CA SER A 160 -7.91 -4.17 -11.63
C SER A 160 -7.41 -4.21 -10.19
N GLN A 161 -8.26 -3.85 -9.24
CA GLN A 161 -7.99 -4.07 -7.82
C GLN A 161 -9.02 -5.02 -7.23
N SER A 162 -8.56 -5.89 -6.34
CA SER A 162 -9.41 -6.81 -5.57
C SER A 162 -9.07 -6.69 -4.09
N TYR A 163 -10.05 -7.03 -3.24
CA TYR A 163 -9.90 -7.00 -1.79
C TYR A 163 -10.00 -8.41 -1.24
N VAL A 164 -9.06 -8.76 -0.37
CA VAL A 164 -9.11 -10.03 0.35
C VAL A 164 -9.91 -9.81 1.62
N TYR A 165 -10.94 -10.64 1.83
CA TYR A 165 -11.73 -10.65 3.05
C TYR A 165 -11.35 -11.87 3.90
N PRO A 166 -11.49 -11.78 5.24
CA PRO A 166 -11.38 -12.94 6.10
C PRO A 166 -12.41 -14.00 5.71
N ARG A 167 -12.04 -15.28 5.89
CA ARG A 167 -12.94 -16.40 5.59
C ARG A 167 -14.18 -16.40 6.48
N GLU A 168 -14.03 -15.90 7.71
CA GLU A 168 -15.08 -15.72 8.71
C GLU A 168 -16.11 -14.63 8.38
N GLY A 169 -15.92 -13.88 7.29
CA GLY A 169 -16.90 -12.91 6.77
C GLY A 169 -16.36 -11.47 6.72
N PRO A 170 -17.12 -10.55 6.12
CA PRO A 170 -16.75 -9.14 6.05
C PRO A 170 -16.60 -8.54 7.45
N MET A 171 -15.50 -7.83 7.68
CA MET A 171 -15.29 -7.04 8.88
C MET A 171 -16.28 -5.87 8.86
N ALA A 172 -17.26 -5.87 9.76
CA ALA A 172 -18.08 -4.68 9.94
C ALA A 172 -17.24 -3.66 10.74
N TYR A 173 -16.92 -2.53 10.11
CA TYR A 173 -16.53 -1.34 10.86
C TYR A 173 -17.78 -0.86 11.61
N GLY A 174 -17.95 -1.32 12.84
CA GLY A 174 -18.94 -0.72 13.73
C GLY A 174 -18.65 0.77 13.93
N TYR A 175 -19.66 1.54 14.36
CA TYR A 175 -19.58 2.99 14.62
C TYR A 175 -18.43 3.41 15.58
N TRP A 176 -17.79 2.44 16.25
CA TRP A 176 -16.72 2.60 17.22
C TRP A 176 -15.35 2.09 16.74
N GLY A 177 -15.16 1.79 15.45
CA GLY A 177 -13.84 1.49 14.87
C GLY A 177 -13.19 0.17 15.34
N HIS A 178 -13.88 -0.64 16.13
CA HIS A 178 -13.50 -2.00 16.42
C HIS A 178 -14.11 -2.93 15.37
N GLY A 179 -13.25 -3.52 14.54
CA GLY A 179 -13.64 -4.60 13.64
C GLY A 179 -14.05 -5.81 14.47
N TYR A 180 -15.35 -6.05 14.59
CA TYR A 180 -15.84 -7.29 15.16
C TYR A 180 -16.08 -8.28 14.01
N PRO A 181 -15.66 -9.55 14.15
CA PRO A 181 -16.15 -10.58 13.25
C PRO A 181 -17.67 -10.55 13.30
N TYR A 182 -18.30 -10.55 12.13
CA TYR A 182 -19.76 -10.64 12.03
C TYR A 182 -20.16 -12.01 12.59
N TYR A 183 -20.42 -12.08 13.89
CA TYR A 183 -20.92 -13.30 14.52
C TYR A 183 -22.26 -13.64 13.89
N ARG A 184 -22.21 -14.53 12.90
CA ARG A 184 -23.37 -15.24 12.41
C ARG A 184 -23.85 -16.13 13.55
N TYR A 185 -25.07 -15.87 14.01
CA TYR A 185 -25.86 -16.73 14.87
C TYR A 185 -25.67 -18.22 14.51
N PRO A 186 -25.66 -19.13 15.49
CA PRO A 186 -25.39 -20.54 15.26
C PRO A 186 -26.54 -21.14 14.44
N TYR A 187 -26.34 -21.26 13.12
CA TYR A 187 -27.29 -21.99 12.30
C TYR A 187 -27.14 -23.48 12.61
N TYR A 188 -28.13 -23.98 13.35
CA TYR A 188 -28.56 -25.36 13.34
C TYR A 188 -28.51 -25.91 11.91
N ARG A 189 -27.83 -27.05 11.74
CA ARG A 189 -28.05 -27.95 10.60
C ARG A 189 -29.56 -28.16 10.44
N HIS A 190 -30.13 -27.85 9.28
CA HIS A 190 -31.19 -28.69 8.72
C HIS A 190 -31.23 -28.59 7.19
N PRO A 191 -31.56 -29.70 6.50
CA PRO A 191 -31.64 -29.80 5.05
C PRO A 191 -33.00 -29.27 4.57
N PHE A 192 -33.08 -28.98 3.28
CA PHE A 192 -34.26 -28.49 2.55
C PHE A 192 -34.46 -26.97 2.56
N PHE A 193 -34.27 -26.40 1.37
CA PHE A 193 -34.43 -25.00 1.00
C PHE A 193 -35.81 -24.43 1.32
N ALA A 194 -35.84 -23.14 1.67
CA ALA A 194 -36.95 -22.23 1.36
C ALA A 194 -36.39 -20.84 0.96
N PRO A 195 -37.06 -20.10 0.06
CA PRO A 195 -36.43 -19.14 -0.86
C PRO A 195 -36.13 -17.78 -0.22
N HIS A 196 -35.04 -17.13 -0.66
CA HIS A 196 -34.70 -15.76 -0.27
C HIS A 196 -35.59 -14.73 -0.99
N PRO A 197 -36.10 -13.71 -0.29
CA PRO A 197 -37.05 -12.73 -0.83
C PRO A 197 -36.45 -11.64 -1.74
N PHE A 198 -35.16 -11.70 -2.07
CA PHE A 198 -34.46 -10.63 -2.81
C PHE A 198 -33.90 -11.04 -4.17
N PHE A 199 -34.25 -12.22 -4.67
CA PHE A 199 -34.00 -12.58 -6.07
C PHE A 199 -35.32 -13.00 -6.71
N PRO A 200 -36.06 -12.08 -7.36
CA PRO A 200 -37.04 -12.51 -8.35
C PRO A 200 -36.26 -13.21 -9.46
N TYR A 201 -36.73 -14.40 -9.77
CA TYR A 201 -36.20 -15.36 -10.73
C TYR A 201 -36.06 -14.78 -12.15
N TRP A 202 -35.30 -15.52 -12.97
CA TRP A 202 -35.21 -15.52 -14.45
C TRP A 202 -34.20 -14.53 -15.09
N TRP A 203 -33.32 -14.88 -16.03
CA TRP A 203 -33.09 -16.08 -16.88
C TRP A 203 -31.59 -16.32 -17.05
#